data_AF-A0A937XSN4-F1
#
_entry.id   AF-A0A937XSN4-F1
#
_cell.length_a   1.000
_cell.length_b   1.000
_cell.length_c   1.000
_cell.angle_alpha   90.00
_cell.angle_beta   90.00
_cell.angle_gamma   90.00
#
_symmetry.space_group_name_H-M   'P 1'
#
loop_
_entity.id
_entity.type
_entity.pdbx_description
1 polymer ?
#
loop_
_entity_poly.entity_id
_entity_poly.type
_entity_poly.pdbx_seq_one_letter_code
_entity_poly.pdbx_strand_id
1 'polypeptide(L)'
;MTRPAERSIYLASRSPRRRELLAQIGVRFHLLLFRADPEPDPDLDETVLGGETPAVYVKRVARAKAEAGWARLEQRNLPRAPVLSADTTVALQGRILGKPADRKQAAEMLAALSGRRHEVLTAVALKYDTQLEVALSESEVRFCELGEAEIREYLATGEADDKAGAYAIQGRAARYVTGIRGSHSGIVGLPLYETAQLIERIPGRRERRNTR
;
A
#
# COMPACT_ATOMS: atom_id res chain seq x y z
N MET A 1 -26.49 9.09 -10.45
CA MET A 1 -25.15 8.52 -10.17
C MET A 1 -24.13 9.58 -10.53
N THR A 2 -23.55 10.26 -9.54
CA THR A 2 -22.56 11.33 -9.77
C THR A 2 -21.27 10.69 -10.25
N ARG A 3 -20.70 11.16 -11.36
CA ARG A 3 -19.49 10.56 -11.94
C ARG A 3 -18.33 10.68 -10.94
N PRO A 4 -17.53 9.62 -10.71
CA PRO A 4 -16.34 9.68 -9.86
C PRO A 4 -15.32 10.75 -10.29
N ALA A 5 -15.40 11.21 -11.54
CA ALA A 5 -14.45 12.09 -12.22
C ALA A 5 -14.33 13.53 -11.70
N GLU A 6 -15.23 14.02 -10.83
CA GLU A 6 -15.21 15.40 -10.35
C GLU A 6 -14.54 15.58 -8.97
N ARG A 7 -14.23 14.50 -8.26
CA ARG A 7 -13.59 14.58 -6.93
C ARG A 7 -12.10 14.25 -7.07
N SER A 8 -11.26 15.27 -7.06
CA SER A 8 -9.82 15.07 -6.89
C SER A 8 -9.54 14.68 -5.44
N ILE A 9 -8.66 13.70 -5.22
CA ILE A 9 -8.21 13.28 -3.89
C ILE A 9 -6.72 13.54 -3.71
N TYR A 10 -6.23 13.61 -2.48
CA TYR A 10 -4.79 13.60 -2.21
C TYR A 10 -4.31 12.16 -2.02
N LEU A 11 -3.25 11.77 -2.72
CA LEU A 11 -2.54 10.53 -2.49
C LEU A 11 -1.32 10.80 -1.62
N ALA A 12 -1.38 10.36 -0.36
CA ALA A 12 -0.29 10.41 0.62
C ALA A 12 0.65 9.20 0.43
N SER A 13 1.26 9.07 -0.74
CA SER A 13 2.19 7.98 -1.04
C SER A 13 3.28 8.37 -2.03
N ARG A 14 4.51 7.90 -1.78
CA ARG A 14 5.64 7.97 -2.70
C ARG A 14 5.67 6.83 -3.73
N SER A 15 4.84 5.80 -3.58
CA SER A 15 4.89 4.60 -4.43
C SER A 15 4.40 4.89 -5.86
N PRO A 16 5.23 4.68 -6.90
CA PRO A 16 4.81 4.82 -8.28
C PRO A 16 3.62 3.93 -8.64
N ARG A 17 3.62 2.69 -8.13
CA ARG A 17 2.60 1.68 -8.42
C ARG A 17 1.21 2.09 -7.92
N ARG A 18 1.15 2.73 -6.75
CA ARG A 18 -0.14 3.21 -6.21
C ARG A 18 -0.73 4.33 -7.07
N ARG A 19 0.13 5.17 -7.67
CA ARG A 19 -0.29 6.21 -8.63
C ARG A 19 -0.87 5.58 -9.90
N GLU A 20 -0.17 4.59 -10.45
CA GLU A 20 -0.60 3.86 -11.64
C GLU A 20 -1.94 3.14 -11.41
N LEU A 21 -2.07 2.42 -10.29
CA LEU A 21 -3.30 1.72 -9.91
C LEU A 21 -4.48 2.71 -9.73
N LEU A 22 -4.27 3.83 -9.05
CA LEU A 22 -5.32 4.82 -8.85
C LEU A 22 -5.75 5.48 -10.17
N ALA A 23 -4.80 5.74 -11.06
CA ALA A 23 -5.08 6.24 -12.42
C ALA A 23 -5.84 5.20 -13.27
N GLN A 24 -5.55 3.90 -13.11
CA GLN A 24 -6.22 2.81 -13.82
C GLN A 24 -7.74 2.81 -13.62
N ILE A 25 -8.23 3.22 -12.45
CA ILE A 25 -9.67 3.32 -12.15
C ILE A 25 -10.24 4.73 -12.39
N GLY A 26 -9.49 5.60 -13.08
CA GLY A 26 -9.96 6.93 -13.48
C GLY A 26 -10.08 7.95 -12.34
N VAL A 27 -9.47 7.68 -11.18
CA VAL A 27 -9.49 8.61 -10.05
C VAL A 27 -8.44 9.70 -10.27
N ARG A 28 -8.88 10.96 -10.24
CA ARG A 28 -7.99 12.12 -10.26
C ARG A 28 -7.38 12.34 -8.88
N PHE A 29 -6.08 12.59 -8.82
CA PHE A 29 -5.40 12.81 -7.56
C PHE A 29 -4.28 13.85 -7.64
N HIS A 30 -3.99 14.46 -6.50
CA HIS A 30 -2.80 15.26 -6.25
C HIS A 30 -1.86 14.50 -5.31
N LEU A 31 -0.56 14.58 -5.54
CA LEU A 31 0.40 13.98 -4.61
C LEU A 31 0.54 14.86 -3.37
N LEU A 32 0.37 14.25 -2.19
CA LEU A 32 0.67 14.89 -0.93
C LEU A 32 1.92 14.25 -0.34
N LEU A 33 3.08 14.74 -0.78
CA LEU A 33 4.36 14.20 -0.33
C LEU A 33 4.77 14.82 1.01
N PHE A 34 5.08 13.93 1.94
CA PHE A 34 5.99 14.10 3.07
C PHE A 34 7.34 14.63 2.52
N ARG A 35 8.03 15.56 3.19
CA ARG A 35 9.16 16.33 2.60
C ARG A 35 10.23 15.46 1.92
N ALA A 36 11.00 16.09 1.04
CA ALA A 36 12.04 15.47 0.21
C ALA A 36 13.24 14.91 1.00
N ASP A 37 13.28 15.11 2.33
CA ASP A 37 14.41 14.71 3.15
C ASP A 37 14.51 13.17 3.26
N PRO A 38 15.74 12.63 3.29
CA PRO A 38 16.00 11.19 3.34
C PRO A 38 15.70 10.56 4.71
N GLU A 39 15.41 11.36 5.73
CA GLU A 39 15.05 10.85 7.05
C GLU A 39 13.60 10.35 7.09
N PRO A 40 13.33 9.26 7.84
CA PRO A 40 11.97 8.83 8.10
C PRO A 40 11.19 10.01 8.68
N ASP A 41 10.01 10.26 8.12
CA ASP A 41 9.14 11.31 8.62
C ASP A 41 8.85 11.01 10.10
N PRO A 42 9.23 11.87 11.05
CA PRO A 42 9.03 11.60 12.47
C PRO A 42 7.54 11.41 12.81
N ASP A 43 6.63 11.85 11.94
CA ASP A 43 5.19 11.65 12.09
C ASP A 43 4.70 10.24 11.67
N LEU A 44 5.58 9.38 11.12
CA LEU A 44 5.24 8.08 10.54
C LEU A 44 6.09 6.96 11.16
N ASP A 45 5.81 6.61 12.41
CA ASP A 45 6.40 5.43 13.04
C ASP A 45 5.82 4.12 12.45
N GLU A 46 6.58 3.54 11.53
CA GLU A 46 6.29 2.24 10.89
C GLU A 46 6.87 1.05 11.67
N THR A 47 7.35 1.25 12.90
CA THR A 47 7.88 0.18 13.75
C THR A 47 6.77 -0.81 14.11
N VAL A 48 7.08 -2.11 14.02
CA VAL A 48 6.17 -3.16 14.47
C VAL A 48 6.12 -3.16 16.00
N LEU A 49 4.92 -3.08 16.57
CA LEU A 49 4.74 -3.08 18.02
C LEU A 49 4.75 -4.53 18.57
N GLY A 50 5.08 -4.68 19.86
CA GLY A 50 5.12 -5.99 20.51
C GLY A 50 3.78 -6.73 20.44
N GLY A 51 3.79 -7.95 19.87
CA GLY A 51 2.59 -8.79 19.74
C GLY A 51 1.60 -8.34 18.65
N GLU A 52 1.96 -7.35 17.83
CA GLU A 52 1.10 -6.83 16.77
C GLU A 52 0.98 -7.84 15.61
N THR A 53 -0.25 -8.20 15.24
CA THR A 53 -0.48 -9.06 14.08
C THR A 53 -0.26 -8.29 12.77
N PRO A 54 0.08 -8.95 11.65
CA PRO A 54 0.25 -8.28 10.35
C PRO A 54 -0.94 -7.40 9.95
N ALA A 55 -2.17 -7.86 10.22
CA ALA A 55 -3.39 -7.13 9.93
C ALA A 55 -3.57 -5.88 10.80
N VAL A 56 -3.21 -5.95 12.08
CA VAL A 56 -3.27 -4.78 12.99
C VAL A 56 -2.20 -3.77 12.60
N TYR A 57 -0.97 -4.23 12.35
CA TYR A 57 0.16 -3.42 11.91
C TYR A 57 -0.18 -2.61 10.66
N VAL A 58 -0.57 -3.28 9.57
CA VAL A 58 -0.79 -2.61 8.28
C VAL A 58 -1.94 -1.61 8.35
N LYS A 59 -3.01 -1.93 9.11
CA LYS A 59 -4.13 -0.99 9.37
C LYS A 59 -3.66 0.23 10.15
N ARG A 60 -2.87 0.05 11.21
CA ARG A 60 -2.35 1.16 12.03
C ARG A 60 -1.48 2.09 11.18
N VAL A 61 -0.54 1.53 10.42
CA VAL A 61 0.36 2.32 9.56
C VAL A 61 -0.42 3.07 8.47
N ALA A 62 -1.38 2.42 7.81
CA ALA A 62 -2.22 3.10 6.82
C ALA A 62 -3.01 4.26 7.45
N ARG A 63 -3.62 4.06 8.64
CA ARG A 63 -4.33 5.12 9.39
C ARG A 63 -3.42 6.29 9.72
N ALA A 64 -2.25 6.02 10.32
CA ALA A 64 -1.28 7.05 10.67
C ALA A 64 -0.86 7.87 9.45
N LYS A 65 -0.64 7.22 8.29
CA LYS A 65 -0.34 7.90 7.02
C LYS A 65 -1.48 8.81 6.54
N ALA A 66 -2.74 8.41 6.71
CA ALA A 66 -3.89 9.23 6.35
C ALA A 66 -4.05 10.44 7.27
N GLU A 67 -3.86 10.24 8.58
CA GLU A 67 -3.91 11.30 9.60
C GLU A 67 -2.79 12.33 9.42
N ALA A 68 -1.54 11.86 9.28
CA ALA A 68 -0.40 12.71 9.00
C ALA A 68 -0.53 13.45 7.66
N GLY A 69 -1.14 12.81 6.65
CA GLY A 69 -1.50 13.47 5.41
C GLY A 69 -2.56 14.56 5.59
N TRP A 70 -3.60 14.32 6.38
CA TRP A 70 -4.62 15.35 6.67
C TRP A 70 -4.06 16.55 7.44
N ALA A 71 -3.25 16.31 8.48
CA ALA A 71 -2.52 17.37 9.17
C ALA A 71 -1.65 18.16 8.19
N ARG A 72 -0.99 17.45 7.26
CA ARG A 72 -0.35 17.93 6.02
C ARG A 72 -1.15 19.01 5.29
N LEU A 73 -2.35 18.61 4.89
CA LEU A 73 -3.29 19.40 4.11
C LEU A 73 -3.65 20.69 4.87
N GLU A 74 -3.95 20.58 6.16
CA GLU A 74 -4.34 21.71 7.02
C GLU A 74 -3.18 22.69 7.27
N GLN A 75 -1.99 22.18 7.61
CA GLN A 75 -0.79 23.00 7.82
C GLN A 75 -0.41 23.80 6.57
N ARG A 76 -0.59 23.22 5.38
CA ARG A 76 -0.29 23.86 4.09
C ARG A 76 -1.45 24.71 3.55
N ASN A 77 -2.56 24.80 4.28
CA ASN A 77 -3.80 25.49 3.86
C ASN A 77 -4.25 25.09 2.43
N LEU A 78 -4.13 23.80 2.11
CA LEU A 78 -4.52 23.28 0.80
C LEU A 78 -6.05 23.12 0.71
N PRO A 79 -6.63 23.14 -0.50
CA PRO A 79 -8.06 22.88 -0.68
C PRO A 79 -8.46 21.56 -0.04
N ARG A 80 -9.53 21.57 0.78
CA ARG A 80 -10.05 20.37 1.44
C ARG A 80 -10.53 19.34 0.41
N ALA A 81 -9.87 18.19 0.43
CA ALA A 81 -10.26 17.02 -0.33
C ALA A 81 -9.83 15.76 0.44
N PRO A 82 -10.41 14.59 0.14
CA PRO A 82 -10.04 13.34 0.82
C PRO A 82 -8.55 13.01 0.68
N VAL A 83 -7.96 12.46 1.74
CA VAL A 83 -6.58 11.98 1.78
C VAL A 83 -6.57 10.46 1.80
N LEU A 84 -6.05 9.86 0.75
CA LEU A 84 -5.87 8.42 0.60
C LEU A 84 -4.42 8.04 0.95
N SER A 85 -4.27 7.05 1.82
CA SER A 85 -3.01 6.38 2.09
C SER A 85 -3.19 4.87 1.96
N ALA A 86 -2.08 4.15 1.82
CA ALA A 86 -2.08 2.70 1.90
C ALA A 86 -0.76 2.22 2.51
N ASP A 87 -0.81 1.03 3.10
CA ASP A 87 0.35 0.30 3.57
C ASP A 87 0.25 -1.17 3.15
N THR A 88 1.39 -1.79 2.91
CA THR A 88 1.45 -3.17 2.36
C THR A 88 2.56 -3.92 3.06
N THR A 89 2.22 -5.09 3.60
CA THR A 89 3.18 -5.97 4.26
C THR A 89 3.07 -7.39 3.74
N VAL A 90 4.18 -8.11 3.76
CA VAL A 90 4.24 -9.56 3.50
C VAL A 90 4.33 -10.26 4.84
N ALA A 91 3.59 -11.34 5.03
CA ALA A 91 3.67 -12.16 6.22
C ALA A 91 3.82 -13.64 5.87
N LEU A 92 4.67 -14.33 6.64
CA LEU A 92 4.82 -15.78 6.56
C LEU A 92 4.56 -16.36 7.94
N GLN A 93 3.51 -17.19 8.08
CA GLN A 93 3.13 -17.80 9.35
C GLN A 93 2.95 -16.77 10.48
N GLY A 94 2.28 -15.65 10.17
CA GLY A 94 2.05 -14.55 11.12
C GLY A 94 3.24 -13.62 11.36
N ARG A 95 4.44 -13.94 10.87
CA ARG A 95 5.62 -13.07 10.97
C ARG A 95 5.67 -12.08 9.82
N ILE A 96 5.75 -10.79 10.15
CA ILE A 96 5.96 -9.71 9.18
C ILE A 96 7.36 -9.83 8.56
N LEU A 97 7.40 -9.81 7.23
CA LEU A 97 8.60 -9.68 6.41
C LEU A 97 8.64 -8.26 5.85
N GLY A 98 9.36 -7.38 6.56
CA GLY A 98 9.57 -6.00 6.13
C GLY A 98 10.49 -5.88 4.92
N LYS A 99 11.03 -4.69 4.70
CA LYS A 99 12.09 -4.48 3.70
C LYS A 99 13.38 -5.14 4.19
N PRO A 100 14.17 -5.76 3.30
CA PRO A 100 15.48 -6.27 3.68
C PRO A 100 16.43 -5.12 4.05
N ALA A 101 17.19 -5.27 5.13
CA ALA A 101 18.24 -4.36 5.56
C ALA A 101 19.48 -4.47 4.67
N ASP A 102 19.74 -5.67 4.14
CA ASP A 102 20.83 -5.96 3.23
C ASP A 102 20.49 -7.14 2.30
N ARG A 103 21.38 -7.43 1.35
CA ARG A 103 21.22 -8.53 0.39
C ARG A 103 21.19 -9.91 1.04
N LYS A 104 21.86 -10.10 2.18
CA LYS A 104 21.84 -11.37 2.91
C LYS A 104 20.44 -11.62 3.47
N GLN A 105 19.86 -10.61 4.10
CA GLN A 105 18.49 -10.69 4.62
C GLN A 105 17.48 -10.87 3.47
N ALA A 106 17.68 -10.22 2.32
CA ALA A 106 16.85 -10.43 1.15
C ALA A 106 16.88 -11.90 0.66
N ALA A 107 18.07 -12.52 0.62
CA ALA A 107 18.22 -13.93 0.27
C ALA A 107 17.53 -14.85 1.28
N GLU A 108 17.68 -14.59 2.58
CA GLU A 108 17.01 -15.32 3.65
C GLU A 108 15.48 -15.22 3.55
N MET A 109 14.95 -14.04 3.24
CA MET A 109 13.51 -13.85 2.98
C MET A 109 13.05 -14.68 1.78
N LEU A 110 13.74 -14.61 0.63
CA LEU A 110 13.36 -15.36 -0.57
C LEU A 110 13.44 -16.89 -0.35
N ALA A 111 14.48 -17.36 0.35
CA ALA A 111 14.57 -18.77 0.75
C ALA A 111 13.45 -19.16 1.73
N ALA A 112 13.04 -18.25 2.62
CA ALA A 112 11.90 -18.45 3.49
C ALA A 112 10.56 -18.51 2.74
N LEU A 113 10.44 -17.87 1.58
CA LEU A 113 9.21 -17.89 0.77
C LEU A 113 9.20 -19.04 -0.27
N SER A 114 10.37 -19.57 -0.63
CA SER A 114 10.56 -20.67 -1.57
C SER A 114 9.63 -21.86 -1.28
N GLY A 115 8.91 -22.31 -2.32
CA GLY A 115 7.98 -23.45 -2.29
C GLY A 115 6.71 -23.25 -1.45
N ARG A 116 6.54 -22.09 -0.83
CA ARG A 116 5.54 -21.83 0.21
C ARG A 116 4.45 -20.88 -0.26
N ARG A 117 3.38 -20.84 0.55
CA ARG A 117 2.33 -19.83 0.52
C ARG A 117 2.61 -18.81 1.59
N HIS A 118 2.40 -17.54 1.26
CA HIS A 118 2.53 -16.43 2.18
C HIS A 118 1.43 -15.40 1.94
N GLU A 119 1.20 -14.58 2.95
CA GLU A 119 0.15 -13.57 2.94
C GLU A 119 0.74 -12.23 2.49
N VAL A 120 -0.04 -11.51 1.70
CA VAL A 120 0.21 -10.11 1.38
C VAL A 120 -1.02 -9.34 1.82
N LEU A 121 -0.82 -8.47 2.80
CA LEU A 121 -1.88 -7.67 3.39
C LEU A 121 -1.66 -6.22 2.98
N THR A 122 -2.69 -5.62 2.39
CA THR A 122 -2.69 -4.19 2.08
C THR A 122 -3.88 -3.51 2.74
N ALA A 123 -3.59 -2.57 3.64
CA ALA A 123 -4.61 -1.67 4.16
C ALA A 123 -4.62 -0.38 3.33
N VAL A 124 -5.83 0.08 3.03
CA VAL A 124 -6.09 1.38 2.43
C VAL A 124 -6.90 2.20 3.43
N ALA A 125 -6.47 3.43 3.69
CA ALA A 125 -7.14 4.35 4.59
C ALA A 125 -7.50 5.62 3.85
N LEU A 126 -8.68 6.16 4.15
CA LEU A 126 -9.19 7.36 3.52
C LEU A 126 -9.73 8.29 4.60
N LYS A 127 -9.12 9.48 4.71
CA LYS A 127 -9.49 10.52 5.67
C LYS A 127 -10.16 11.69 4.98
N TYR A 128 -11.25 12.17 5.55
CA TYR A 128 -11.88 13.43 5.17
C TYR A 128 -12.52 14.08 6.39
N ASP A 129 -11.98 15.22 6.81
CA ASP A 129 -12.41 15.93 8.02
C ASP A 129 -12.32 15.00 9.25
N THR A 130 -13.41 14.82 9.98
CA THR A 130 -13.50 13.94 11.16
C THR A 130 -13.63 12.45 10.80
N GLN A 131 -13.89 12.12 9.53
CA GLN A 131 -14.08 10.74 9.08
C GLN A 131 -12.74 10.10 8.69
N LEU A 132 -12.51 8.88 9.17
CA LEU A 132 -11.38 8.03 8.79
C LEU A 132 -11.88 6.60 8.62
N GLU A 133 -11.87 6.14 7.39
CA GLU A 133 -12.27 4.78 7.02
C GLU A 133 -11.05 3.96 6.60
N VAL A 134 -11.07 2.66 6.91
CA VAL A 134 -9.99 1.74 6.59
C VAL A 134 -10.57 0.45 6.04
N ALA A 135 -10.03 -0.01 4.92
CA ALA A 135 -10.30 -1.33 4.39
C ALA A 135 -9.00 -2.15 4.33
N LEU A 136 -9.12 -3.45 4.52
CA LEU A 136 -8.01 -4.40 4.44
C LEU A 136 -8.29 -5.38 3.31
N SER A 137 -7.28 -5.59 2.46
CA SER A 137 -7.26 -6.62 1.45
C SER A 137 -6.21 -7.66 1.82
N GLU A 138 -6.63 -8.92 1.89
CA GLU A 138 -5.78 -10.06 2.26
C GLU A 138 -5.66 -10.97 1.05
N SER A 139 -4.43 -11.28 0.66
CA SER A 139 -4.14 -12.13 -0.48
C SER A 139 -3.11 -13.18 -0.13
N GLU A 140 -3.24 -14.37 -0.70
CA GLU A 140 -2.24 -15.43 -0.64
C GLU A 140 -1.46 -15.45 -1.95
N VAL A 141 -0.14 -15.54 -1.86
CA VAL A 141 0.77 -15.75 -2.99
C VAL A 141 1.52 -17.05 -2.76
N ARG A 142 1.64 -17.87 -3.81
CA ARG A 142 2.41 -19.12 -3.79
C ARG A 142 3.62 -19.03 -4.69
N PHE A 143 4.81 -19.31 -4.15
CA PHE A 143 6.02 -19.43 -4.93
C PHE A 143 6.27 -20.88 -5.38
N CYS A 144 6.95 -21.06 -6.51
CA CYS A 144 7.65 -22.30 -6.83
C CYS A 144 8.82 -22.50 -5.86
N GLU A 145 9.45 -23.67 -5.91
CA GLU A 145 10.75 -23.84 -5.28
C GLU A 145 11.78 -22.96 -5.99
N LEU A 146 12.60 -22.27 -5.20
CA LEU A 146 13.70 -21.42 -5.63
C LEU A 146 15.01 -22.05 -5.20
N GLY A 147 15.88 -22.29 -6.17
CA GLY A 147 17.28 -22.62 -5.95
C GLY A 147 18.13 -21.39 -5.65
N GLU A 148 19.31 -21.60 -5.08
CA GLU A 148 20.22 -20.49 -4.73
C GLU A 148 20.62 -19.64 -5.95
N ALA A 149 20.77 -20.26 -7.13
CA ALA A 149 21.13 -19.55 -8.34
C ALA A 149 20.04 -18.55 -8.77
N GLU A 150 18.77 -18.94 -8.67
CA GLU A 150 17.63 -18.09 -9.01
C GLU A 150 17.50 -16.93 -8.02
N ILE A 151 17.70 -17.19 -6.72
CA ILE A 151 17.72 -16.15 -5.70
C ILE A 151 18.85 -15.14 -5.99
N ARG A 152 20.07 -15.62 -6.28
CA ARG A 152 21.20 -14.76 -6.61
C ARG A 152 20.94 -13.93 -7.87
N GLU A 153 20.41 -14.53 -8.93
CA GLU A 153 20.08 -13.84 -10.18
C GLU A 153 19.04 -12.74 -9.93
N TYR A 154 17.99 -13.04 -9.18
CA TYR A 154 16.95 -12.06 -8.86
C TYR A 154 17.48 -10.91 -8.01
N LEU A 155 18.29 -11.20 -6.97
CA LEU A 155 18.90 -10.16 -6.13
C LEU A 155 19.88 -9.26 -6.91
N ALA A 156 20.52 -9.77 -7.95
CA ALA A 156 21.39 -8.98 -8.82
C ALA A 156 20.64 -7.87 -9.57
N THR A 157 19.30 -7.96 -9.68
CA THR A 157 18.46 -6.97 -10.36
C THR A 157 18.19 -5.72 -9.50
N GLY A 158 18.37 -5.81 -8.18
CA GLY A 158 18.02 -4.75 -7.23
C GLY A 158 16.51 -4.59 -6.96
N GLU A 159 15.63 -5.38 -7.59
CA GLU A 159 14.18 -5.26 -7.40
C GLU A 159 13.70 -5.58 -5.96
N ALA A 160 14.53 -6.28 -5.18
CA ALA A 160 14.25 -6.69 -3.81
C ALA A 160 14.44 -5.59 -2.76
N ASP A 161 15.33 -4.62 -3.03
CA ASP A 161 15.98 -3.79 -2.00
C ASP A 161 14.99 -2.91 -1.22
N ASP A 162 13.93 -2.43 -1.86
CA ASP A 162 12.93 -1.54 -1.26
C ASP A 162 11.54 -2.19 -1.09
N LYS A 163 11.47 -3.53 -1.11
CA LYS A 163 10.21 -4.29 -1.12
C LYS A 163 10.03 -5.15 0.12
N ALA A 164 8.82 -5.11 0.70
CA ALA A 164 8.43 -6.03 1.76
C ALA A 164 8.50 -7.48 1.25
N GLY A 165 9.07 -8.38 2.04
CA GLY A 165 9.31 -9.77 1.64
C GLY A 165 10.35 -9.94 0.53
N ALA A 166 11.11 -8.89 0.22
CA ALA A 166 12.18 -8.87 -0.78
C ALA A 166 11.74 -9.24 -2.21
N TYR A 167 10.47 -9.04 -2.59
CA TYR A 167 10.02 -9.30 -3.98
C TYR A 167 8.98 -8.32 -4.51
N ALA A 168 8.87 -8.25 -5.85
CA ALA A 168 7.91 -7.43 -6.57
C ALA A 168 7.11 -8.28 -7.58
N ILE A 169 5.82 -8.52 -7.32
CA ILE A 169 5.01 -9.43 -8.16
C ILE A 169 4.83 -8.95 -9.60
N GLN A 170 4.80 -7.63 -9.82
CA GLN A 170 4.72 -7.02 -11.15
C GLN A 170 6.08 -6.94 -11.88
N GLY A 171 7.16 -7.35 -11.20
CA GLY A 171 8.53 -7.35 -11.71
C GLY A 171 8.99 -8.75 -12.08
N ARG A 172 10.31 -8.98 -12.02
CA ARG A 172 10.93 -10.26 -12.41
C ARG A 172 10.51 -11.42 -11.52
N ALA A 173 10.12 -11.16 -10.26
CA ALA A 173 9.65 -12.19 -9.35
C ALA A 173 8.35 -12.87 -9.82
N ALA A 174 7.62 -12.28 -10.79
CA ALA A 174 6.44 -12.90 -11.41
C ALA A 174 6.71 -14.33 -11.90
N ARG A 175 7.93 -14.61 -12.40
CA ARG A 175 8.32 -15.95 -12.90
C ARG A 175 8.31 -17.04 -11.83
N TYR A 176 8.35 -16.65 -10.55
CA TYR A 176 8.35 -17.56 -9.41
C TYR A 176 6.95 -17.79 -8.84
N VAL A 177 5.96 -17.01 -9.25
CA VAL A 177 4.60 -17.09 -8.70
C VAL A 177 3.81 -18.18 -9.41
N THR A 178 3.39 -19.19 -8.66
CA THR A 178 2.60 -20.34 -9.17
C THR A 178 1.11 -20.19 -8.92
N GLY A 179 0.70 -19.27 -8.04
CA GLY A 179 -0.71 -19.03 -7.75
C GLY A 179 -0.93 -17.81 -6.89
N ILE A 180 -2.09 -17.18 -7.08
CA ILE A 180 -2.58 -16.05 -6.30
C ILE A 180 -4.03 -16.34 -5.91
N ARG A 181 -4.39 -16.06 -4.66
CA ARG A 181 -5.77 -16.01 -4.20
C ARG A 181 -6.02 -14.66 -3.52
N GLY A 182 -6.96 -13.87 -4.03
CA GLY A 182 -7.27 -12.54 -3.50
C GLY A 182 -7.14 -11.46 -4.57
N SER A 183 -6.58 -10.31 -4.20
CA SER A 183 -6.50 -9.11 -5.03
C SER A 183 -5.09 -8.88 -5.56
N HIS A 184 -4.88 -9.06 -6.87
CA HIS A 184 -3.62 -8.71 -7.52
C HIS A 184 -3.24 -7.24 -7.28
N SER A 185 -4.20 -6.32 -7.42
CA SER A 185 -3.98 -4.89 -7.11
C SER A 185 -3.60 -4.64 -5.65
N GLY A 186 -4.19 -5.42 -4.72
CA GLY A 186 -3.82 -5.45 -3.31
C GLY A 186 -2.37 -5.87 -3.10
N ILE A 187 -1.91 -6.93 -3.77
CA ILE A 187 -0.52 -7.39 -3.70
C ILE A 187 0.47 -6.34 -4.25
N VAL A 188 0.13 -5.70 -5.37
CA VAL A 188 0.95 -4.64 -5.96
C VAL A 188 1.06 -3.41 -5.04
N GLY A 189 0.01 -3.17 -4.24
CA GLY A 189 0.04 -2.26 -3.09
C GLY A 189 -1.12 -1.26 -3.00
N LEU A 190 -2.18 -1.41 -3.81
CA LEU A 190 -3.42 -0.64 -3.66
C LEU A 190 -4.64 -1.49 -4.12
N PRO A 191 -5.46 -2.02 -3.20
CA PRO A 191 -6.57 -2.89 -3.55
C PRO A 191 -7.71 -2.06 -4.18
N LEU A 192 -7.86 -2.15 -5.50
CA LEU A 192 -8.70 -1.23 -6.27
C LEU A 192 -10.18 -1.32 -5.93
N TYR A 193 -10.69 -2.51 -5.65
CA TYR A 193 -12.09 -2.72 -5.27
C TYR A 193 -12.41 -1.99 -3.96
N GLU A 194 -11.63 -2.26 -2.91
CA GLU A 194 -11.75 -1.65 -1.59
C GLU A 194 -11.52 -0.14 -1.65
N THR A 195 -10.54 0.31 -2.45
CA THR A 195 -10.26 1.73 -2.68
C THR A 195 -11.45 2.45 -3.30
N ALA A 196 -12.06 1.87 -4.35
CA ALA A 196 -13.25 2.43 -4.99
C ALA A 196 -14.43 2.53 -4.00
N GLN A 197 -14.66 1.47 -3.21
CA GLN A 197 -15.70 1.45 -2.18
C GLN A 197 -15.50 2.54 -1.11
N LEU A 198 -14.26 2.79 -0.67
CA LEU A 198 -13.99 3.88 0.28
C LEU A 198 -14.28 5.25 -0.34
N ILE A 199 -13.88 5.48 -1.59
CA ILE A 199 -14.09 6.77 -2.28
C ILE A 199 -15.59 7.06 -2.45
N GLU A 200 -16.40 6.04 -2.76
CA GLU A 200 -17.85 6.16 -2.92
C GLU A 200 -18.58 6.55 -1.63
N ARG A 201 -18.08 6.10 -0.47
CA ARG A 201 -18.68 6.36 0.84
C ARG A 201 -18.45 7.78 1.34
N ILE A 202 -17.48 8.50 0.79
CA ILE A 202 -17.25 9.88 1.22
C ILE A 202 -18.44 10.75 0.80
N PRO A 203 -19.04 11.50 1.74
CA PRO A 203 -20.05 12.47 1.40
C PRO A 203 -19.42 13.53 0.48
N GLY A 204 -19.86 13.57 -0.78
CA GLY A 204 -19.49 14.69 -1.64
C GLY A 204 -20.13 15.96 -1.15
N ARG A 205 -19.60 17.10 -1.62
CA ARG A 205 -20.47 18.26 -1.85
C ARG A 205 -21.69 17.74 -2.62
N ARG A 206 -22.81 17.56 -1.92
CA ARG A 206 -24.12 17.59 -2.59
C ARG A 206 -24.12 18.97 -3.24
N GLU A 207 -24.06 19.02 -4.57
CA GLU A 207 -24.41 20.25 -5.26
C GLU A 207 -25.69 20.75 -4.63
N ARG A 208 -25.68 22.02 -4.19
CA ARG A 208 -26.92 22.73 -3.92
C ARG A 208 -27.71 22.62 -5.22
N ARG A 209 -28.67 21.69 -5.30
CA ARG A 209 -29.69 21.76 -6.33
C ARG A 209 -30.31 23.13 -6.14
N ASN A 210 -30.01 24.04 -7.06
CA ASN A 210 -30.79 25.24 -7.25
C ASN A 210 -32.22 24.77 -7.49
N THR A 211 -33.02 24.80 -6.43
CA THR A 211 -34.47 24.90 -6.55
C THR A 211 -34.71 26.24 -7.24
N ARG A 212 -35.14 26.15 -8.50
CA ARG A 212 -35.83 27.25 -9.18
C ARG A 212 -37.10 27.60 -8.43
#